data_AF-A0A957DQ82-F1
#
_entry.id   AF-A0A957DQ82-F1
#
_cell.length_a   1.000
_cell.length_b   1.000
_cell.length_c   1.000
_cell.angle_alpha   90.00
_cell.angle_beta   90.00
_cell.angle_gamma   90.00
#
_symmetry.space_group_name_H-M   'P 1'
#
loop_
_entity.id
_entity.type
_entity.pdbx_description
1 polymer ?
#
loop_
_entity_poly.entity_id
_entity_poly.type
_entity_poly.pdbx_seq_one_letter_code
_entity_poly.pdbx_strand_id
1 'polypeptide(L)'
;MFEQLPDFLALLNDILEAVIVIFGTAVVLYNLGRSLKDPVMRAFCALIVFVVIAYLAELMVSRTIVPASVDGFLRFQWLGIAMVPAAQFHLSDTLLSTTGALPNRRRFLVPIGYLSGLIFLGLALFSDLLVMNP
;
A
#
# COMPACT_ATOMS: atom_id res chain seq x y z
N MET A 1 -24.43 18.02 -19.86
CA MET A 1 -23.07 17.49 -20.09
C MET A 1 -22.28 17.38 -18.79
N PHE A 2 -22.33 18.37 -17.88
CA PHE A 2 -21.65 18.30 -16.57
C PHE A 2 -22.26 17.31 -15.56
N GLU A 3 -23.52 16.92 -15.71
CA GLU A 3 -24.16 15.96 -14.78
C GLU A 3 -23.70 14.51 -14.93
N GLN A 4 -23.12 14.14 -16.08
CA GLN A 4 -22.62 12.77 -16.34
C GLN A 4 -21.15 12.60 -15.94
N LEU A 5 -20.46 13.70 -15.61
CA LEU A 5 -19.04 13.68 -15.29
C LEU A 5 -18.73 12.91 -13.99
N PRO A 6 -19.51 13.03 -12.89
CA PRO A 6 -19.25 12.29 -11.66
C PRO A 6 -19.34 10.78 -11.86
N ASP A 7 -20.37 10.30 -12.55
CA ASP A 7 -20.57 8.87 -12.81
C ASP A 7 -19.44 8.28 -13.68
N PHE A 8 -18.99 9.05 -14.68
CA PHE A 8 -17.86 8.67 -15.50
C PHE A 8 -16.56 8.57 -14.68
N LEU A 9 -16.29 9.55 -13.81
CA LEU A 9 -15.10 9.55 -12.95
C LEU A 9 -15.14 8.40 -11.93
N ALA A 10 -16.30 8.08 -11.37
CA ALA A 10 -16.47 6.96 -10.45
C ALA A 10 -16.19 5.62 -11.15
N LEU A 11 -16.74 5.41 -12.36
CA LEU A 11 -16.46 4.22 -13.15
C LEU A 11 -14.98 4.11 -13.53
N LEU A 12 -14.36 5.23 -13.92
CA LEU A 12 -12.93 5.26 -14.24
C LEU A 12 -12.08 4.89 -13.02
N ASN A 13 -12.40 5.45 -11.85
CA ASN A 13 -11.72 5.14 -10.61
C ASN A 13 -11.79 3.64 -10.31
N ASP A 14 -12.99 3.06 -10.31
CA ASP A 14 -13.20 1.62 -10.08
C ASP A 14 -12.37 0.74 -11.05
N ILE A 15 -12.30 1.13 -12.33
CA ILE A 15 -11.50 0.41 -13.33
C ILE A 15 -10.00 0.53 -13.00
N LEU A 16 -9.53 1.74 -12.67
CA LEU A 16 -8.13 1.97 -12.35
C LEU A 16 -7.71 1.20 -11.10
N GLU A 17 -8.54 1.19 -10.05
CA GLU A 17 -8.30 0.41 -8.84
C GLU A 17 -8.18 -1.08 -9.14
N ALA A 18 -9.13 -1.63 -9.91
CA ALA A 18 -9.07 -3.04 -10.31
C ALA A 18 -7.81 -3.35 -11.13
N VAL A 19 -7.43 -2.47 -12.06
CA VAL A 19 -6.20 -2.62 -12.86
C VAL A 19 -4.96 -2.60 -11.96
N ILE A 20 -4.86 -1.66 -11.01
CA ILE A 20 -3.73 -1.56 -10.08
C ILE A 20 -3.62 -2.84 -9.23
N VAL A 21 -4.74 -3.35 -8.70
CA VAL A 21 -4.78 -4.57 -7.89
C VAL A 21 -4.35 -5.78 -8.71
N ILE A 22 -4.93 -5.99 -9.89
CA ILE A 22 -4.63 -7.15 -10.75
C ILE A 22 -3.17 -7.09 -11.22
N PHE A 23 -2.75 -5.96 -11.79
CA PHE A 23 -1.42 -5.81 -12.35
C PHE A 23 -0.35 -5.82 -11.25
N GLY A 24 -0.57 -5.12 -10.13
CA GLY A 24 0.33 -5.11 -8.99
C GLY A 24 0.51 -6.51 -8.41
N THR A 25 -0.58 -7.26 -8.24
CA THR A 25 -0.52 -8.66 -7.78
C THR A 25 0.25 -9.54 -8.76
N ALA A 26 -0.01 -9.40 -10.07
CA ALA A 26 0.71 -10.15 -11.11
C ALA A 26 2.22 -9.85 -11.09
N VAL A 27 2.61 -8.58 -10.95
CA VAL A 27 4.02 -8.15 -10.87
C VAL A 27 4.70 -8.75 -9.64
N VAL A 28 4.05 -8.75 -8.48
CA VAL A 28 4.58 -9.35 -7.25
C VAL A 28 4.74 -10.85 -7.40
N LEU A 29 3.73 -11.55 -7.90
CA LEU A 29 3.77 -13.01 -8.09
C LEU A 29 4.84 -13.41 -9.10
N TYR A 30 4.93 -12.70 -10.23
CA TYR A 30 5.95 -12.94 -11.26
C TYR A 30 7.37 -12.75 -10.71
N ASN A 31 7.59 -11.73 -9.88
CA ASN A 31 8.90 -11.44 -9.31
C ASN A 31 9.18 -12.13 -7.97
N LEU A 32 8.26 -12.92 -7.43
CA LEU A 32 8.37 -13.48 -6.08
C LEU A 32 9.68 -14.27 -5.90
N GLY A 33 10.02 -15.14 -6.84
CA GLY A 33 11.27 -15.92 -6.77
C GLY A 33 12.55 -15.06 -6.87
N ARG A 34 12.50 -13.95 -7.62
CA ARG A 34 13.62 -13.01 -7.75
C ARG A 34 13.75 -12.12 -6.51
N SER A 35 12.63 -11.72 -5.93
CA SER A 35 12.56 -10.89 -4.72
C SER A 35 13.26 -11.52 -3.50
N LEU A 36 13.37 -12.85 -3.47
CA LEU A 36 14.08 -13.56 -2.40
C LEU A 36 15.61 -13.47 -2.53
N LYS A 37 16.12 -13.22 -3.73
CA LYS A 37 17.55 -13.23 -4.05
C LYS A 37 18.12 -11.82 -4.21
N ASP A 38 17.34 -10.92 -4.83
CA ASP A 38 17.75 -9.56 -5.14
C ASP A 38 17.11 -8.57 -4.13
N PRO A 39 17.92 -7.83 -3.35
CA PRO A 39 17.42 -6.90 -2.35
C PRO A 39 16.60 -5.74 -2.96
N VAL A 40 16.93 -5.27 -4.16
CA VAL A 40 16.18 -4.21 -4.86
C VAL A 40 14.81 -4.74 -5.24
N MET A 41 14.76 -5.93 -5.83
CA MET A 41 13.50 -6.57 -6.21
C MET A 41 12.63 -6.86 -4.98
N ARG A 42 13.24 -7.20 -3.84
CA ARG A 42 12.55 -7.37 -2.57
C ARG A 42 11.86 -6.09 -2.10
N ALA A 43 12.59 -4.98 -2.11
CA ALA A 43 12.05 -3.68 -1.69
C ALA A 43 10.94 -3.20 -2.64
N PHE A 44 11.13 -3.40 -3.95
CA PHE A 44 10.12 -3.09 -4.96
C PHE A 44 8.84 -3.93 -4.76
N CYS A 45 8.96 -5.24 -4.61
CA CYS A 45 7.80 -6.11 -4.37
C CYS A 45 7.08 -5.73 -3.08
N ALA A 46 7.81 -5.40 -2.00
CA ALA A 46 7.19 -4.95 -0.76
C ALA A 46 6.39 -3.66 -0.93
N LEU A 47 6.92 -2.68 -1.68
CA LEU A 47 6.18 -1.45 -2.01
C LEU A 47 4.89 -1.75 -2.77
N ILE A 48 4.98 -2.55 -3.83
CA ILE A 48 3.82 -2.92 -4.64
C ILE A 48 2.78 -3.68 -3.81
N VAL A 49 3.18 -4.57 -2.89
CA VAL A 49 2.26 -5.27 -2.00
C VAL A 49 1.44 -4.28 -1.15
N PHE A 50 2.07 -3.25 -0.57
CA PHE A 50 1.32 -2.27 0.23
C PHE A 50 0.39 -1.39 -0.61
N VAL A 51 0.81 -1.03 -1.83
CA VAL A 51 -0.06 -0.35 -2.80
C VAL A 51 -1.27 -1.22 -3.15
N VAL A 52 -1.04 -2.51 -3.47
CA VAL A 52 -2.12 -3.46 -3.76
C VAL A 52 -3.07 -3.60 -2.59
N ILE A 53 -2.57 -3.67 -1.35
CA ILE A 53 -3.41 -3.75 -0.15
C ILE A 53 -4.32 -2.52 -0.03
N ALA A 54 -3.78 -1.31 -0.20
CA ALA A 54 -4.56 -0.08 -0.10
C ALA A 54 -5.69 -0.04 -1.16
N TYR A 55 -5.36 -0.33 -2.42
CA TYR A 55 -6.35 -0.30 -3.50
C TYR A 55 -7.32 -1.49 -3.46
N LEU A 56 -6.89 -2.65 -2.96
CA LEU A 56 -7.79 -3.78 -2.76
C LEU A 56 -8.82 -3.46 -1.67
N ALA A 57 -8.41 -2.80 -0.59
CA ALA A 57 -9.31 -2.39 0.48
C ALA A 57 -10.35 -1.37 -0.03
N GLU A 58 -9.92 -0.36 -0.79
CA GLU A 58 -10.82 0.62 -1.42
C GLU A 58 -11.83 -0.06 -2.35
N LEU A 59 -11.36 -0.97 -3.21
CA LEU A 59 -12.22 -1.74 -4.11
C LEU A 59 -13.24 -2.59 -3.34
N MET A 60 -12.86 -3.15 -2.18
CA MET A 60 -13.80 -3.87 -1.32
C MET A 60 -14.83 -2.93 -0.68
N VAL A 61 -14.44 -1.73 -0.26
CA VAL A 61 -15.38 -0.71 0.25
C VAL A 61 -16.38 -0.31 -0.83
N SER A 62 -15.92 -0.02 -2.05
CA SER A 62 -16.77 0.36 -3.21
C SER A 62 -17.78 -0.72 -3.61
N ARG A 63 -17.49 -2.01 -3.34
CA ARG A 63 -18.33 -3.15 -3.73
C ARG A 63 -19.10 -3.81 -2.59
N THR A 64 -18.88 -3.40 -1.34
CA THR A 64 -19.50 -4.04 -0.18
C THR A 64 -20.96 -3.62 -0.03
N ILE A 65 -21.85 -4.60 0.05
CA ILE A 65 -23.30 -4.40 0.27
C ILE A 65 -23.65 -4.33 1.76
N VAL A 66 -22.77 -4.84 2.64
CA VAL A 66 -22.98 -4.94 4.09
C VAL A 66 -22.26 -3.80 4.83
N PRO A 67 -22.98 -2.82 5.41
CA PRO A 67 -22.37 -1.65 6.06
C PRO A 67 -21.41 -2.01 7.19
N ALA A 68 -21.71 -3.09 7.93
CA ALA A 68 -20.87 -3.54 9.05
C ALA A 68 -19.46 -4.03 8.63
N SER A 69 -19.26 -4.37 7.36
CA SER A 69 -17.95 -4.81 6.84
C SER A 69 -17.10 -3.65 6.32
N VAL A 70 -17.72 -2.49 6.03
CA VAL A 70 -17.04 -1.32 5.45
C VAL A 70 -15.95 -0.78 6.39
N ASP A 71 -16.26 -0.64 7.68
CA ASP A 71 -15.30 -0.18 8.69
C ASP A 71 -14.08 -1.08 8.79
N GLY A 72 -14.27 -2.40 8.64
CA GLY A 72 -13.17 -3.36 8.63
C GLY A 72 -12.22 -3.15 7.45
N PHE A 73 -12.77 -2.93 6.25
CA PHE A 73 -11.97 -2.67 5.05
C PHE A 73 -11.29 -1.31 5.09
N LEU A 74 -11.94 -0.25 5.58
CA LEU A 74 -11.32 1.06 5.78
C LEU A 74 -10.13 0.98 6.74
N ARG A 75 -10.28 0.27 7.87
CA ARG A 75 -9.16 0.03 8.79
C ARG A 75 -8.04 -0.79 8.13
N PHE A 76 -8.39 -1.77 7.30
CA PHE A 76 -7.41 -2.56 6.54
C PHE A 76 -6.69 -1.72 5.47
N GLN A 77 -7.34 -0.75 4.85
CA GLN A 77 -6.73 0.16 3.88
C GLN A 77 -5.58 0.97 4.48
N TRP A 78 -5.74 1.42 5.72
CA TRP A 78 -4.70 2.14 6.46
C TRP A 78 -3.40 1.35 6.60
N LEU A 79 -3.46 0.02 6.61
CA LEU A 79 -2.28 -0.85 6.59
C LEU A 79 -1.44 -0.62 5.33
N GLY A 80 -2.08 -0.53 4.17
CA GLY A 80 -1.38 -0.23 2.92
C GLY A 80 -0.81 1.18 2.94
N ILE A 81 -1.64 2.18 3.24
CA ILE A 81 -1.28 3.60 3.19
C ILE A 81 -0.10 3.93 4.11
N ALA A 82 -0.12 3.45 5.36
CA ALA A 82 0.93 3.74 6.34
C ALA A 82 2.29 3.11 5.96
N MET A 83 2.27 1.99 5.24
CA MET A 83 3.47 1.21 4.91
C MET A 83 4.13 1.62 3.58
N VAL A 84 3.40 2.29 2.69
CA VAL A 84 3.91 2.77 1.39
C VAL A 84 5.14 3.67 1.54
N PRO A 85 5.15 4.73 2.39
CA PRO A 85 6.33 5.60 2.52
C PRO A 85 7.56 4.85 3.04
N ALA A 86 7.37 3.91 3.96
CA ALA A 86 8.45 3.09 4.51
C ALA A 86 9.05 2.15 3.44
N ALA A 87 8.20 1.52 2.63
CA ALA A 87 8.64 0.66 1.54
C ALA A 87 9.30 1.45 0.39
N GLN A 88 8.84 2.67 0.11
CA GLN A 88 9.47 3.57 -0.85
C GLN A 88 10.88 3.99 -0.39
N PHE A 89 11.04 4.26 0.91
CA PHE A 89 12.35 4.54 1.49
C PHE A 89 13.28 3.33 1.38
N HIS A 90 12.78 2.12 1.66
CA HIS A 90 13.52 0.86 1.48
C HIS A 90 13.98 0.64 0.03
N LEU A 91 13.11 0.91 -0.95
CA LEU A 91 13.45 0.82 -2.37
C LEU A 91 14.55 1.83 -2.73
N SER A 92 14.41 3.07 -2.26
CA SER A 92 15.40 4.12 -2.51
C SER A 92 16.77 3.76 -1.91
N ASP A 93 16.82 3.28 -0.66
CA ASP A 93 18.07 2.86 -0.01
C ASP A 93 18.76 1.71 -0.75
N THR A 94 18.00 0.69 -1.15
CA THR A 94 18.55 -0.45 -1.90
C THR A 94 19.09 -0.05 -3.26
N LEU A 95 18.39 0.82 -4.00
CA LEU A 95 18.87 1.36 -5.27
C LEU A 95 20.17 2.18 -5.11
N LEU A 96 20.26 3.02 -4.09
CA LEU A 96 21.48 3.78 -3.78
C LEU A 96 22.64 2.84 -3.44
N SER A 97 22.39 1.79 -2.66
CA SER A 97 23.43 0.83 -2.30
C SER A 97 23.98 0.05 -3.51
N THR A 98 23.15 -0.24 -4.51
CA THR A 98 23.58 -0.92 -5.74
C THR A 98 24.33 -0.02 -6.72
N THR A 99 24.17 1.30 -6.61
CA THR A 99 24.85 2.29 -7.48
C THR A 99 26.19 2.77 -6.90
N GLY A 100 26.67 2.14 -5.83
CA GLY A 100 27.97 2.42 -5.22
C GLY A 100 27.94 3.44 -4.08
N ALA A 101 26.76 3.92 -3.66
CA ALA A 101 26.68 4.74 -2.46
C ALA A 101 26.87 3.86 -1.21
N LEU A 102 27.84 4.22 -0.37
CA LEU A 102 28.13 3.49 0.87
C LEU A 102 26.89 3.47 1.79
N PRO A 103 26.47 2.29 2.27
CA PRO A 103 25.34 2.16 3.18
C PRO A 103 25.74 2.75 4.54
N ASN A 104 25.29 3.98 4.79
CA ASN A 104 25.61 4.71 6.00
C ASN A 104 24.51 4.45 7.06
N ARG A 105 23.96 5.48 7.69
CA ARG A 105 22.83 5.37 8.66
C ARG A 105 21.48 4.94 8.05
N ARG A 106 21.35 4.93 6.72
CA ARG A 106 20.09 4.75 5.97
C ARG A 106 19.48 3.35 6.14
N ARG A 107 20.33 2.32 6.29
CA ARG A 107 19.91 0.93 6.48
C ARG A 107 19.13 0.68 7.77
N PHE A 108 19.34 1.52 8.81
CA PHE A 108 18.58 1.45 10.06
C PHE A 108 17.22 2.15 9.98
N LEU A 109 17.04 3.07 9.03
CA LEU A 109 15.76 3.78 8.86
C LEU A 109 14.70 2.89 8.20
N VAL A 110 15.10 1.85 7.47
CA VAL A 110 14.19 0.86 6.89
C VAL A 110 13.38 0.12 7.97
N PRO A 111 13.98 -0.60 8.93
CA PRO A 111 13.20 -1.27 9.98
C PRO A 111 12.42 -0.28 10.85
N ILE A 112 12.93 0.94 11.06
CA ILE A 112 12.20 2.00 11.77
C ILE A 112 10.95 2.42 11.01
N GLY A 113 11.03 2.56 9.68
CA GLY A 113 9.87 2.84 8.83
C GLY A 113 8.80 1.76 8.93
N TYR A 114 9.19 0.49 8.82
CA TYR A 114 8.26 -0.63 8.99
C TYR A 114 7.67 -0.70 10.41
N LEU A 115 8.48 -0.47 11.45
CA LEU A 115 8.01 -0.40 12.83
C LEU A 115 7.04 0.76 13.03
N SER A 116 7.32 1.94 12.47
CA SER A 116 6.43 3.09 12.55
C SER A 116 5.10 2.81 11.86
N GLY A 117 5.12 2.21 10.67
CA GLY A 117 3.90 1.83 9.96
C GLY A 117 3.11 0.76 10.72
N LEU A 118 3.78 -0.20 11.37
CA LEU A 118 3.15 -1.21 12.23
C LEU A 118 2.55 -0.60 13.51
N ILE A 119 3.19 0.43 14.08
CA ILE A 119 2.66 1.21 15.20
C ILE A 119 1.41 1.99 14.76
N PHE A 120 1.47 2.68 13.62
CA PHE A 120 0.32 3.41 13.07
C PHE A 120 -0.86 2.49 12.73
N LEU A 121 -0.56 1.31 12.18
CA LEU A 121 -1.53 0.24 11.92
C LEU A 121 -2.15 -0.25 13.24
N GLY A 122 -1.34 -0.48 14.28
CA GLY A 122 -1.84 -0.81 15.62
C GLY A 122 -2.76 0.30 16.16
N LEU A 123 -2.36 1.57 16.05
CA LEU A 123 -3.19 2.71 16.47
C LEU A 123 -4.49 2.81 15.66
N ALA A 124 -4.47 2.53 14.35
CA ALA A 124 -5.66 2.56 13.48
C ALA A 124 -6.62 1.38 13.73
N LEU A 125 -6.11 0.20 14.09
CA LEU A 125 -6.95 -0.96 14.40
C LEU A 125 -7.58 -0.88 15.80
N PHE A 126 -6.83 -0.37 16.78
CA PHE A 126 -7.21 -0.40 18.20
C PHE A 126 -7.72 0.91 18.77
N SER A 127 -7.66 2.02 18.04
CA SER A 127 -8.23 3.30 18.49
C SER A 127 -9.30 3.81 17.52
N ASP A 128 -10.48 4.11 18.07
CA ASP A 128 -11.52 4.91 17.38
C ASP A 128 -11.16 6.41 17.35
N LEU A 129 -9.92 6.78 17.72
CA LEU A 129 -9.45 8.18 17.74
C LEU A 129 -9.25 8.75 16.32
N LEU A 130 -9.09 7.89 15.30
CA LEU A 130 -8.97 8.29 13.89
C LEU A 130 -10.31 8.20 13.13
N VAL A 131 -11.30 7.47 13.66
CA VAL A 131 -12.65 7.40 13.11
C VAL A 131 -13.57 8.16 14.06
N MET A 132 -13.46 9.49 14.02
CA MET A 132 -14.43 10.35 14.66
C MET A 132 -15.72 10.30 13.82
N ASN A 133 -16.72 9.56 14.30
CA ASN A 133 -18.09 9.61 13.81
C ASN A 133 -18.63 11.05 14.05
N PRO A 134 -19.00 11.82 13.01
CA PRO A 134 -19.95 12.91 13.17
C PRO A 134 -21.38 12.39 13.37
#